data_AF-A0A7S4J420-F1
#
_entry.id   AF-A0A7S4J420-F1
#
_cell.length_a   1.000
_cell.length_b   1.000
_cell.length_c   1.000
_cell.angle_alpha   90.00
_cell.angle_beta   90.00
_cell.angle_gamma   90.00
#
_symmetry.space_group_name_H-M   'P 1'
#
loop_
_entity.id
_entity.type
_entity.pdbx_description
1 polymer ?
#
loop_
_entity_poly.entity_id
_entity_poly.type
_entity_poly.pdbx_seq_one_letter_code
_entity_poly.pdbx_strand_id
1 'polypeptide(L)'
;GARVFEELLLDADPAINYGNWMWLSCSCFFYQYFRCYSPVAFPKKYDKTGEYVRHWLPQLKRMPNKYIYEPWKAPIADQKAAGCIIGVDYPKPIVEHEGASKANMDKMAKAYAAHKEAASGGAKGGGKAGAGSSGAEGSVGGGSAGAAGKGGAGKRPLKQSVLPTAKKQSAAE
;
A
#
# COMPACT_ATOMS: atom_id res chain seq x y z
N GLY A 1 2.62 0.05 13.73
CA GLY A 1 1.63 -0.51 12.80
C GLY A 1 0.78 -1.52 13.53
N ALA A 2 1.11 -2.81 13.40
CA ALA A 2 0.35 -3.92 13.97
C ALA A 2 -0.09 -3.73 15.43
N ARG A 3 0.83 -3.35 16.34
CA ARG A 3 0.50 -3.11 17.76
C ARG A 3 -0.57 -2.03 17.99
N VAL A 4 -0.54 -0.94 17.21
CA VAL A 4 -1.55 0.13 17.32
C VAL A 4 -2.92 -0.39 16.88
N PHE A 5 -2.96 -1.23 15.85
CA PHE A 5 -4.20 -1.85 15.39
C PHE A 5 -4.71 -2.89 16.39
N GLU A 6 -3.80 -3.65 17.01
CA GLU A 6 -4.14 -4.61 18.07
C GLU A 6 -4.76 -3.93 19.29
N GLU A 7 -4.32 -2.71 19.62
CA GLU A 7 -4.87 -1.94 20.75
C GLU A 7 -6.20 -1.23 20.43
N LEU A 8 -6.39 -0.77 19.19
CA LEU A 8 -7.50 0.14 18.85
C LEU A 8 -8.63 -0.50 18.03
N LEU A 9 -8.38 -1.60 17.33
CA LEU A 9 -9.43 -2.27 16.55
C LEU A 9 -10.32 -3.11 17.45
N LEU A 10 -11.64 -2.93 17.32
CA LEU A 10 -12.63 -3.74 18.04
C LEU A 10 -12.71 -5.19 17.53
N ASP A 11 -12.33 -5.40 16.27
CA ASP A 11 -12.26 -6.69 15.58
C ASP A 11 -10.83 -7.24 15.52
N ALA A 12 -9.97 -6.83 16.46
CA ALA A 12 -8.57 -7.25 16.51
C ALA A 12 -8.47 -8.78 16.65
N ASP A 13 -8.03 -9.42 15.57
CA ASP A 13 -7.56 -10.81 15.55
C ASP A 13 -6.05 -10.82 15.26
N PRO A 14 -5.22 -11.47 16.09
CA PRO A 14 -3.77 -11.48 15.89
C PRO A 14 -3.34 -12.03 14.52
N ALA A 15 -3.93 -13.16 14.07
CA ALA A 15 -3.51 -13.78 12.82
C ALA A 15 -3.84 -12.88 11.61
N ILE A 16 -5.05 -12.32 11.59
CA ILE A 16 -5.50 -11.40 10.54
C ILE A 16 -4.68 -10.10 10.57
N ASN A 17 -4.47 -9.52 11.75
CA ASN A 17 -3.75 -8.25 11.90
C ASN A 17 -2.29 -8.39 11.45
N TYR A 18 -1.53 -9.32 12.04
CA TYR A 18 -0.11 -9.50 11.68
C TYR A 18 0.05 -9.97 10.22
N GLY A 19 -0.84 -10.84 9.73
CA GLY A 19 -0.88 -11.26 8.33
C GLY A 19 -1.06 -10.10 7.36
N ASN A 20 -2.08 -9.25 7.59
CA ASN A 20 -2.35 -8.08 6.75
C ASN A 20 -1.24 -7.02 6.83
N TRP A 21 -0.61 -6.82 8.00
CA TRP A 21 0.54 -5.92 8.11
C TRP A 21 1.74 -6.41 7.29
N MET A 22 2.04 -7.71 7.31
CA MET A 22 3.09 -8.30 6.46
C MET A 22 2.79 -8.19 4.97
N TRP A 23 1.51 -8.33 4.58
CA TRP A 23 1.07 -8.10 3.21
C TRP A 23 1.29 -6.63 2.81
N LEU A 24 0.70 -5.68 3.55
CA LEU A 24 0.76 -4.25 3.22
C LEU A 24 2.18 -3.69 3.18
N SER A 25 3.05 -4.13 4.10
CA SER A 25 4.46 -3.71 4.12
C SER A 25 5.32 -4.37 3.03
N CYS A 26 4.74 -5.29 2.26
CA CYS A 26 5.46 -6.16 1.34
C CYS A 26 6.60 -6.91 2.04
N SER A 27 6.37 -7.42 3.24
CA SER A 27 7.33 -8.28 3.96
C SER A 27 7.06 -9.76 3.66
N CYS A 28 5.81 -10.13 3.43
CA CYS A 28 5.40 -11.49 3.02
C CYS A 28 4.13 -11.43 2.15
N PHE A 29 3.83 -12.51 1.41
CA PHE A 29 2.65 -12.71 0.55
C PHE A 29 2.56 -11.83 -0.71
N PHE A 30 2.88 -10.54 -0.59
CA PHE A 30 2.87 -9.57 -1.66
C PHE A 30 4.21 -8.84 -1.74
N TYR A 31 4.71 -8.64 -2.96
CA TYR A 31 6.09 -8.20 -3.19
C TYR A 31 6.22 -6.97 -4.08
N GLN A 32 5.10 -6.39 -4.53
CA GLN A 32 5.12 -5.20 -5.40
C GLN A 32 5.15 -3.93 -4.55
N TYR A 33 6.26 -3.72 -3.82
CA TYR A 33 6.45 -2.57 -2.91
C TYR A 33 6.32 -1.20 -3.58
N PHE A 34 6.45 -1.13 -4.92
CA PHE A 34 6.20 0.08 -5.71
C PHE A 34 4.72 0.48 -5.80
N ARG A 35 3.78 -0.36 -5.34
CA ARG A 35 2.34 -0.05 -5.28
C ARG A 35 1.96 0.58 -3.94
N CYS A 36 2.57 1.71 -3.61
CA CYS A 36 2.21 2.50 -2.43
C CYS A 36 1.15 3.56 -2.80
N TYR A 37 0.11 3.71 -1.98
CA TYR A 37 -0.93 4.71 -2.22
C TYR A 37 -0.47 6.11 -1.82
N SER A 38 -0.80 7.10 -2.66
CA SER A 38 -0.58 8.50 -2.30
C SER A 38 -1.59 8.94 -1.23
N PRO A 39 -1.15 9.55 -0.11
CA PRO A 39 -2.05 10.04 0.93
C PRO A 39 -2.93 11.21 0.45
N VAL A 40 -2.62 11.80 -0.71
CA VAL A 40 -3.38 12.88 -1.32
C VAL A 40 -4.27 12.36 -2.45
N ALA A 41 -3.68 11.67 -3.44
CA ALA A 41 -4.41 11.31 -4.65
C ALA A 41 -5.42 10.17 -4.42
N PHE A 42 -5.11 9.26 -3.49
CA PHE A 42 -5.99 8.13 -3.19
C PHE A 42 -7.34 8.57 -2.62
N PRO A 43 -7.43 9.32 -1.51
CA PRO A 43 -8.72 9.71 -0.96
C PRO A 43 -9.51 10.63 -1.92
N LYS A 44 -8.83 11.53 -2.64
CA LYS A 44 -9.44 12.42 -3.65
C LYS A 44 -10.19 11.67 -4.77
N LYS A 45 -9.81 10.42 -5.04
CA LYS A 45 -10.50 9.57 -6.02
C LYS A 45 -11.87 9.11 -5.51
N TYR A 46 -12.00 8.85 -4.22
CA TYR A 46 -13.20 8.26 -3.62
C TYR A 46 -14.14 9.31 -3.01
N ASP A 47 -13.57 10.37 -2.45
CA ASP A 47 -14.31 11.47 -1.86
C ASP A 47 -13.82 12.79 -2.49
N LYS A 48 -14.67 13.42 -3.30
CA LYS A 48 -14.30 14.63 -4.06
C LYS A 48 -14.52 15.90 -3.24
N THR A 49 -15.42 15.85 -2.26
CA THR A 49 -15.83 17.00 -1.43
C THR A 49 -15.09 17.00 -0.10
N GLY A 50 -14.53 15.87 0.30
CA GLY A 50 -13.79 15.68 1.54
C GLY A 50 -14.70 15.53 2.75
N GLU A 51 -15.94 15.05 2.58
CA GLU A 51 -16.88 14.88 3.69
C GLU A 51 -16.31 13.99 4.80
N TYR A 52 -15.58 12.92 4.44
CA TYR A 52 -14.94 12.06 5.43
C TYR A 52 -13.91 12.83 6.26
N VAL A 53 -13.10 13.66 5.60
CA VAL A 53 -12.10 14.51 6.28
C VAL A 53 -12.80 15.55 7.17
N ARG A 54 -13.88 16.18 6.69
CA ARG A 54 -14.63 17.19 7.45
C ARG A 54 -15.33 16.61 8.68
N HIS A 55 -15.75 15.35 8.59
CA HIS A 55 -16.38 14.64 9.71
C HIS A 55 -15.37 14.32 10.81
N TRP A 56 -14.23 13.70 10.46
CA TRP A 56 -13.24 13.23 11.44
C TRP A 56 -12.22 14.31 11.87
N LEU A 57 -11.99 15.35 11.06
CA LEU A 57 -11.08 16.46 11.33
C LEU A 57 -11.86 17.79 11.31
N PRO A 58 -12.62 18.12 12.38
CA PRO A 58 -13.51 19.27 12.40
C PRO A 58 -12.81 20.62 12.18
N GLN A 59 -11.52 20.73 12.52
CA GLN A 59 -10.70 21.91 12.22
C GLN A 59 -10.62 22.21 10.72
N LEU A 60 -10.72 21.19 9.84
CA LEU A 60 -10.71 21.36 8.39
C LEU A 60 -12.13 21.51 7.79
N LYS A 61 -13.18 21.57 8.61
CA LYS A 61 -14.58 21.54 8.16
C LYS A 61 -14.94 22.64 7.15
N ARG A 62 -14.33 23.82 7.25
CA ARG A 62 -14.56 24.96 6.32
C ARG A 62 -13.48 25.13 5.26
N MET A 63 -12.48 24.24 5.21
CA MET A 63 -11.42 24.31 4.20
C MET A 63 -12.01 24.12 2.79
N PRO A 64 -11.68 24.93 1.77
CA PRO A 64 -12.22 24.74 0.43
C PRO A 64 -11.90 23.34 -0.14
N ASN A 65 -12.81 22.75 -0.93
CA ASN A 65 -12.64 21.40 -1.50
C ASN A 65 -11.32 21.23 -2.27
N LYS A 66 -10.84 22.31 -2.90
CA LYS A 66 -9.56 22.34 -3.62
C LYS A 66 -8.36 21.98 -2.74
N TYR A 67 -8.42 22.33 -1.46
CA TYR A 67 -7.31 22.20 -0.51
C TYR A 67 -7.56 21.17 0.59
N ILE A 68 -8.71 20.50 0.63
CA ILE A 68 -9.07 19.61 1.75
C ILE A 68 -8.06 18.46 1.99
N TYR A 69 -7.44 17.95 0.91
CA TYR A 69 -6.40 16.91 0.98
C TYR A 69 -4.97 17.45 1.02
N GLU A 70 -4.80 18.76 0.80
CA GLU A 70 -3.49 19.44 0.79
C GLU A 70 -3.60 20.84 1.43
N PRO A 71 -4.06 20.94 2.70
CA PRO A 71 -4.40 22.23 3.29
C PRO A 71 -3.19 23.16 3.44
N TRP A 72 -1.98 22.62 3.51
CA TRP A 72 -0.72 23.39 3.52
C TRP A 72 -0.45 24.15 2.22
N LYS A 73 -1.12 23.79 1.11
CA LYS A 73 -1.05 24.54 -0.16
C LYS A 73 -2.09 25.65 -0.26
N ALA A 74 -3.02 25.75 0.70
CA ALA A 74 -4.00 26.83 0.72
C ALA A 74 -3.31 28.17 0.98
N PRO A 75 -3.63 29.23 0.23
CA PRO A 75 -3.21 30.59 0.56
C PRO A 75 -3.61 30.98 1.99
N ILE A 76 -2.83 31.84 2.63
CA ILE A 76 -3.12 32.30 4.01
C ILE A 76 -4.51 32.95 4.13
N ALA A 77 -4.99 33.63 3.09
CA ALA A 77 -6.34 34.19 3.05
C ALA A 77 -7.43 33.11 3.15
N ASP A 78 -7.28 32.01 2.40
CA ASP A 78 -8.22 30.88 2.42
C ASP A 78 -8.17 30.14 3.76
N GLN A 79 -6.97 29.98 4.34
CA GLN A 79 -6.80 29.40 5.67
C GLN A 79 -7.50 30.23 6.75
N LYS A 80 -7.35 31.57 6.70
CA LYS A 80 -8.05 32.50 7.61
C LYS A 80 -9.56 32.45 7.43
N ALA A 81 -10.04 32.43 6.18
CA ALA A 81 -11.47 32.32 5.89
C ALA A 81 -12.07 30.98 6.36
N ALA A 82 -11.30 29.89 6.26
CA ALA A 82 -11.66 28.61 6.83
C ALA A 82 -11.56 28.59 8.37
N GLY A 83 -10.85 29.53 8.99
CA GLY A 83 -10.55 29.58 10.42
C GLY A 83 -9.68 28.39 10.87
N CYS A 84 -8.71 28.01 10.02
CA CYS A 84 -7.74 26.96 10.31
C CYS A 84 -6.40 27.32 9.68
N ILE A 85 -5.46 27.78 10.51
CA ILE A 85 -4.10 28.13 10.12
C ILE A 85 -3.19 26.90 10.22
N ILE A 86 -2.58 26.53 9.10
CA ILE A 86 -1.71 25.35 9.03
C ILE A 86 -0.36 25.63 9.70
N GLY A 87 0.00 24.80 10.67
CA GLY A 87 1.10 24.97 11.61
C GLY A 87 0.68 25.47 12.98
N VAL A 88 -0.58 25.90 13.16
CA VAL A 88 -1.14 26.34 14.45
C VAL A 88 -2.33 25.47 14.82
N ASP A 89 -3.42 25.54 14.04
CA ASP A 89 -4.68 24.82 14.31
C ASP A 89 -4.66 23.39 13.76
N TYR A 90 -3.85 23.16 12.72
CA TYR A 90 -3.63 21.85 12.11
C TYR A 90 -2.17 21.71 11.71
N PRO A 91 -1.50 20.58 11.96
CA PRO A 91 -0.07 20.45 11.70
C PRO A 91 0.29 20.58 10.21
N LYS A 92 1.52 21.04 9.94
CA LYS A 92 2.13 20.93 8.62
C LYS A 92 2.44 19.45 8.31
N PRO A 93 2.57 19.06 7.02
CA PRO A 93 3.05 17.74 6.66
C PRO A 93 4.34 17.39 7.42
N ILE A 94 4.34 16.25 8.10
CA ILE A 94 5.49 15.76 8.86
C ILE A 94 6.65 15.40 7.91
N VAL A 95 6.31 14.98 6.68
CA VAL A 95 7.26 14.63 5.62
C VAL A 95 6.82 15.23 4.28
N GLU A 96 7.78 15.52 3.42
CA GLU A 96 7.53 15.78 2.01
C GLU A 96 7.37 14.42 1.30
N HIS A 97 6.19 14.18 0.71
CA HIS A 97 5.79 12.86 0.26
C HIS A 97 6.62 12.33 -0.91
N GLU A 98 7.00 13.17 -1.87
CA GLU A 98 7.72 12.74 -3.06
C GLU A 98 9.13 12.26 -2.70
N GLY A 99 9.87 13.06 -1.93
CA GLY A 99 11.19 12.73 -1.42
C GLY A 99 11.17 11.52 -0.48
N ALA A 100 10.21 11.47 0.46
CA ALA A 100 10.07 10.33 1.37
C ALA A 100 9.73 9.03 0.63
N SER A 101 8.81 9.09 -0.33
CA SER A 101 8.43 7.93 -1.16
C SER A 101 9.64 7.42 -1.94
N LYS A 102 10.37 8.31 -2.63
CA LYS A 102 11.58 7.94 -3.37
C LYS A 102 12.64 7.29 -2.48
N ALA A 103 12.96 7.92 -1.35
CA ALA A 103 13.96 7.38 -0.41
C ALA A 103 13.56 6.00 0.14
N ASN A 104 12.27 5.78 0.40
CA ASN A 104 11.76 4.50 0.87
C ASN A 104 11.80 3.43 -0.23
N MET A 105 11.48 3.81 -1.47
CA MET A 105 11.57 2.93 -2.64
C MET A 105 13.01 2.43 -2.86
N ASP A 106 14.00 3.31 -2.73
CA ASP A 106 15.41 2.94 -2.86
C ASP A 106 15.85 1.98 -1.74
N LYS A 107 15.39 2.21 -0.51
CA LYS A 107 15.66 1.30 0.63
C LYS A 107 15.01 -0.07 0.41
N MET A 108 13.76 -0.12 -0.05
CA MET A 108 13.07 -1.37 -0.35
C MET A 108 13.79 -2.14 -1.46
N ALA A 109 14.20 -1.47 -2.54
CA ALA A 109 14.97 -2.11 -3.61
C ALA A 109 16.27 -2.76 -3.09
N LYS A 110 17.01 -2.05 -2.23
CA LYS A 110 18.23 -2.58 -1.60
C LYS A 110 17.95 -3.77 -0.69
N ALA A 111 16.91 -3.70 0.14
CA ALA A 111 16.53 -4.79 1.04
C ALA A 111 16.13 -6.06 0.27
N TYR A 112 15.35 -5.90 -0.80
CA TYR A 112 14.94 -7.01 -1.67
C TYR A 112 16.14 -7.63 -2.42
N ALA A 113 17.06 -6.80 -2.90
CA ALA A 113 18.30 -7.29 -3.51
C ALA A 113 19.13 -8.10 -2.50
N ALA A 114 19.35 -7.56 -1.30
CA ALA A 114 20.09 -8.24 -0.24
C ALA A 114 19.44 -9.58 0.14
N HIS A 115 18.11 -9.63 0.25
CA HIS A 115 17.38 -10.88 0.51
C HIS A 115 17.58 -11.91 -0.60
N LYS A 116 17.56 -11.47 -1.86
CA LYS A 116 17.79 -12.35 -3.02
C LYS A 116 19.21 -12.93 -3.02
N GLU A 117 20.21 -12.12 -2.71
CA GLU A 117 21.61 -12.56 -2.62
C GLU A 117 21.85 -13.49 -1.43
N ALA A 118 21.22 -13.23 -0.28
CA ALA A 118 21.28 -14.15 0.87
C ALA A 118 20.66 -15.52 0.53
N ALA A 119 19.55 -15.53 -0.21
CA ALA A 119 18.90 -16.77 -0.65
C ALA A 119 19.72 -17.53 -1.70
N SER A 120 20.51 -16.86 -2.54
CA SER A 120 21.36 -17.51 -3.56
C SER A 120 22.71 -17.99 -2.98
N GLY A 121 23.26 -17.31 -1.97
CA GLY A 121 24.53 -17.64 -1.33
C GLY A 121 24.51 -18.89 -0.44
N GLY A 122 23.34 -19.32 0.03
CA GLY A 122 23.18 -20.55 0.84
C GLY A 122 23.33 -21.87 0.08
N ALA A 123 23.44 -21.84 -1.25
CA ALA A 123 23.52 -23.06 -2.08
C ALA A 123 24.93 -23.62 -2.29
N LYS A 124 26.00 -22.99 -1.76
CA LYS A 124 27.39 -23.48 -1.86
C LYS A 124 27.98 -23.76 -0.48
N GLY A 125 27.50 -24.83 0.17
CA GLY A 125 28.01 -25.23 1.48
C GLY A 125 27.53 -26.61 1.94
N GLY A 126 27.51 -27.61 1.05
CA GLY A 126 27.17 -28.99 1.37
C GLY A 126 28.33 -29.95 1.09
N GLY A 127 29.35 -29.94 1.96
CA GLY A 127 30.41 -30.91 1.95
C GLY A 127 29.94 -32.27 2.49
N LYS A 128 30.03 -33.30 1.65
CA LYS A 128 30.28 -34.73 1.93
C LYS A 128 29.66 -35.30 3.22
N ALA A 129 28.45 -35.83 3.13
CA ALA A 129 27.95 -36.85 4.06
C ALA A 129 28.24 -38.24 3.49
N GLY A 130 29.06 -39.01 4.22
CA GLY A 130 29.22 -40.44 4.00
C GLY A 130 28.25 -41.25 4.86
N ALA A 131 28.13 -42.52 4.47
CA ALA A 131 27.55 -43.66 5.16
C ALA A 131 26.04 -43.94 5.00
N GLY A 132 25.76 -45.20 4.65
CA GLY A 132 24.74 -45.97 5.36
C GLY A 132 23.51 -46.33 4.56
N SER A 133 23.47 -47.56 4.07
CA SER A 133 22.33 -48.17 3.38
C SER A 133 21.30 -48.76 4.37
N SER A 134 20.04 -48.79 3.92
CA SER A 134 18.97 -49.79 4.17
C SER A 134 17.90 -49.56 5.25
N GLY A 135 16.64 -49.53 4.77
CA GLY A 135 15.40 -50.11 5.32
C GLY A 135 14.76 -49.43 6.54
N ALA A 136 13.45 -49.35 6.74
CA ALA A 136 12.21 -49.56 5.98
C ALA A 136 11.05 -49.07 6.89
N GLU A 137 9.84 -48.90 6.31
CA GLU A 137 8.54 -48.65 6.97
C GLU A 137 8.30 -47.24 7.55
N GLY A 138 7.16 -46.56 7.41
CA GLY A 138 5.88 -46.77 6.75
C GLY A 138 5.02 -45.55 7.11
N SER A 139 4.44 -44.84 6.14
CA SER A 139 3.66 -43.61 6.41
C SER A 139 2.33 -43.64 5.66
N VAL A 140 1.25 -43.62 6.44
CA VAL A 140 -0.14 -43.48 5.99
C VAL A 140 -0.56 -42.01 6.05
N GLY A 141 -1.11 -41.52 4.94
CA GLY A 141 -2.31 -40.66 4.93
C GLY A 141 -2.16 -39.16 5.18
N GLY A 142 -2.61 -38.35 4.21
CA GLY A 142 -3.05 -36.98 4.46
C GLY A 142 -2.88 -36.03 3.28
N GLY A 143 -3.77 -36.09 2.29
CA GLY A 143 -3.71 -35.32 1.05
C GLY A 143 -3.91 -33.81 1.23
N SER A 144 -3.04 -33.04 0.55
CA SER A 144 -3.23 -31.62 0.25
C SER A 144 -3.73 -31.49 -1.19
N ALA A 145 -4.97 -31.01 -1.37
CA ALA A 145 -5.47 -30.59 -2.67
C ALA A 145 -4.89 -29.22 -3.03
N GLY A 146 -3.99 -29.23 -4.01
CA GLY A 146 -3.50 -28.02 -4.67
C GLY A 146 -4.44 -27.53 -5.77
N ALA A 147 -4.38 -26.24 -6.05
CA ALA A 147 -4.77 -25.68 -7.33
C ALA A 147 -3.65 -24.76 -7.83
N ALA A 148 -2.80 -25.34 -8.67
CA ALA A 148 -1.80 -24.64 -9.46
C ALA A 148 -2.44 -24.13 -10.76
N GLY A 149 -2.26 -22.85 -11.06
CA GLY A 149 -2.56 -22.26 -12.38
C GLY A 149 -1.31 -21.57 -12.92
N LYS A 150 -0.62 -22.22 -13.87
CA LYS A 150 0.51 -21.69 -14.64
C LYS A 150 0.01 -20.80 -15.80
N GLY A 151 0.84 -19.83 -16.19
CA GLY A 151 0.78 -19.11 -17.47
C GLY A 151 1.07 -17.63 -17.23
N GLY A 152 2.19 -17.03 -17.63
CA GLY A 152 2.87 -17.09 -18.92
C GLY A 152 3.22 -15.64 -19.26
N ALA A 153 4.48 -15.25 -19.07
CA ALA A 153 4.92 -13.86 -19.20
C ALA A 153 5.00 -13.44 -20.67
N GLY A 154 4.09 -12.56 -21.10
CA GLY A 154 4.14 -11.87 -22.39
C GLY A 154 4.10 -10.36 -22.17
N LYS A 155 5.21 -9.66 -22.39
CA LYS A 155 5.28 -8.19 -22.41
C LYS A 155 4.36 -7.67 -23.52
N ARG A 156 3.39 -6.82 -23.19
CA ARG A 156 2.72 -5.92 -24.15
C ARG A 156 2.75 -4.48 -23.61
N PRO A 157 3.08 -3.47 -24.45
CA PRO A 157 3.10 -2.08 -24.02
C PRO A 157 1.68 -1.57 -23.80
N LEU A 158 1.47 -0.81 -22.72
CA LEU A 158 0.20 -0.20 -22.35
C LEU A 158 -0.12 0.93 -23.35
N LYS A 159 -1.08 0.69 -24.25
CA LYS A 159 -1.80 1.78 -24.94
C LYS A 159 -2.78 2.40 -23.95
N GLN A 160 -2.66 3.71 -23.77
CA GLN A 160 -3.54 4.54 -22.95
C GLN A 160 -4.95 4.50 -23.56
N SER A 161 -5.90 3.85 -22.88
CA SER A 161 -7.29 3.79 -23.30
C SER A 161 -7.96 5.14 -23.02
N VAL A 162 -8.23 5.88 -24.08
CA VAL A 162 -9.13 7.04 -24.06
C VAL A 162 -10.56 6.50 -23.97
N LEU A 163 -11.25 6.74 -22.84
CA LEU A 163 -12.69 6.49 -22.73
C LEU A 163 -13.46 7.63 -23.41
N PRO A 164 -14.56 7.35 -24.13
CA PRO A 164 -15.24 8.33 -24.97
C PRO A 164 -16.02 9.35 -24.16
N THR A 165 -15.93 10.61 -24.58
CA THR A 165 -16.74 11.75 -24.13
C THR A 165 -18.20 11.53 -24.51
N ALA A 166 -19.09 11.52 -23.52
CA ALA A 166 -20.54 11.55 -23.74
C ALA A 166 -20.93 12.89 -24.40
N LYS A 167 -21.45 12.83 -25.63
CA LYS A 167 -22.10 13.95 -26.32
C LYS A 167 -23.43 14.27 -25.61
N LYS A 168 -23.61 15.54 -25.24
CA LYS A 168 -24.93 16.16 -25.03
C LYS A 168 -25.54 16.52 -26.38
N GLN A 169 -26.79 16.13 -26.60
CA GLN A 169 -27.82 16.64 -27.55
C GLN A 169 -29.04 15.74 -27.29
N SER A 170 -30.31 16.11 -27.29
CA SER A 170 -31.08 17.34 -27.49
C SER A 170 -32.53 16.87 -27.29
N ALA A 171 -33.28 17.39 -26.32
CA ALA A 171 -34.72 17.15 -26.22
C ALA A 171 -35.46 18.40 -26.71
N ALA A 172 -36.19 18.23 -27.81
CA ALA A 172 -37.24 19.14 -28.23
C ALA A 172 -38.56 18.58 -27.69
N GLU A 173 -39.23 19.38 -26.87
CA GLU A 173 -40.68 19.61 -26.87
C GLU A 173 -40.95 20.94 -26.16
#